data_AF-A0A4Q3UZ64-F1
#
_entry.id   AF-A0A4Q3UZ64-F1
#
_cell.length_a   1.000
_cell.length_b   1.000
_cell.length_c   1.000
_cell.angle_alpha   90.00
_cell.angle_beta   90.00
_cell.angle_gamma   90.00
#
_symmetry.space_group_name_H-M   'P 1'
#
loop_
_entity.id
_entity.type
_entity.pdbx_description
1 polymer ?
#
loop_
_entity_poly.entity_id
_entity_poly.type
_entity_poly.pdbx_seq_one_letter_code
_entity_poly.pdbx_strand_id
1 'polypeptide(L)' 'MTDDQLLRYSRHILLDEFGIEGQERVLAAHVLILGAGGLGSPAALYLASAGVGHI' A
#
# COMPACT_ATOMS: atom_id res chain seq x y z
N MET A 1 12.88 0.79 4.01
CA MET A 1 11.74 0.74 4.96
C MET A 1 12.24 0.94 6.39
N THR A 2 11.45 1.53 7.27
CA THR A 2 11.74 1.55 8.73
C THR A 2 11.24 0.26 9.41
N ASP A 3 11.70 -0.03 10.63
CA ASP A 3 11.24 -1.19 11.41
C ASP A 3 9.71 -1.19 11.61
N ASP A 4 9.12 -0.02 11.84
CA ASP A 4 7.66 0.14 11.94
C ASP A 4 6.95 -0.25 10.64
N GLN A 5 7.53 0.09 9.48
CA GLN A 5 6.99 -0.31 8.18
C GLN A 5 7.13 -1.81 7.95
N LEU A 6 8.25 -2.42 8.35
CA LEU A 6 8.43 -3.87 8.27
C LEU A 6 7.38 -4.61 9.11
N LEU A 7 7.10 -4.13 10.32
CA LEU A 7 6.05 -4.70 11.17
C LEU A 7 4.66 -4.52 10.55
N ARG A 8 4.34 -3.30 10.09
CA ARG A 8 3.04 -2.94 9.51
C ARG A 8 2.72 -3.76 8.26
N TYR A 9 3.69 -3.94 7.37
CA TYR A 9 3.52 -4.61 6.08
C TYR A 9 3.98 -6.07 6.08
N SER A 10 4.33 -6.63 7.24
CA SER A 10 4.82 -8.01 7.39
C SER A 10 3.97 -9.05 6.66
N ARG A 11 2.63 -8.93 6.70
CA ARG A 11 1.71 -9.85 6.02
C ARG A 11 1.78 -9.79 4.49
N HIS A 12 2.11 -8.64 3.90
CA HIS A 12 2.32 -8.52 2.45
C HIS A 12 3.72 -9.00 2.08
N ILE A 13 4.74 -8.66 2.89
CA ILE A 13 6.13 -9.08 2.67
C ILE A 13 6.28 -10.61 2.72
N LEU A 14 5.48 -11.30 3.55
CA LEU A 14 5.50 -12.75 3.65
C LEU A 14 4.93 -13.48 2.42
N LEU A 15 4.31 -12.78 1.47
CA LEU A 15 3.85 -13.38 0.22
C LEU A 15 5.04 -13.52 -0.73
N ASP A 16 5.33 -14.74 -1.17
CA ASP A 16 6.50 -15.05 -2.00
C ASP A 16 6.54 -14.22 -3.29
N GLU A 17 5.39 -13.96 -3.93
CA GLU A 17 5.33 -13.16 -5.16
C GLU A 17 5.42 -11.64 -4.93
N PHE A 18 5.36 -11.18 -3.67
CA PHE A 18 5.36 -9.76 -3.32
C PHE A 18 6.68 -9.36 -2.66
N GLY A 19 7.04 -10.00 -1.56
CA GLY A 19 8.30 -9.78 -0.85
C GLY A 19 8.52 -8.33 -0.40
N ILE A 20 9.77 -8.04 -0.02
CA ILE A 20 10.20 -6.68 0.34
C ILE A 20 10.18 -5.77 -0.88
N GLU A 21 10.63 -6.26 -2.04
CA GLU A 21 10.71 -5.47 -3.28
C GLU A 21 9.34 -4.97 -3.72
N GLY A 22 8.30 -5.81 -3.66
CA GLY A 22 6.93 -5.41 -3.95
C GLY A 22 6.43 -4.32 -3.01
N GLN A 23 6.74 -4.42 -1.72
CA GLN A 23 6.34 -3.41 -0.73
C GLN A 23 7.06 -2.08 -0.94
N GLU A 24 8.36 -2.10 -1.29
CA GLU A 24 9.12 -0.89 -1.62
C GLU A 24 8.55 -0.19 -2.86
N ARG A 25 8.15 -0.96 -3.87
CA ARG A 25 7.48 -0.41 -5.07
C ARG A 25 6.14 0.23 -4.74
N VAL A 26 5.34 -0.37 -3.86
CA VAL A 26 4.06 0.22 -3.40
C VAL A 26 4.31 1.49 -2.60
N LEU A 27 5.29 1.50 -1.69
CA LEU A 27 5.67 2.68 -0.93
C LEU A 27 6.15 3.84 -1.81
N ALA A 28 6.80 3.55 -2.94
CA ALA A 28 7.22 4.56 -3.91
C ALA A 28 6.10 4.99 -4.89
N ALA A 29 4.95 4.32 -4.88
CA ALA A 29 3.87 4.58 -5.83
C ALA A 29 3.06 5.83 -5.46
N HIS A 30 2.56 6.49 -6.50
CA HIS A 30 1.62 7.60 -6.42
C HIS A 30 0.34 7.22 -7.19
N VAL A 31 -0.83 7.40 -6.58
CA VAL A 31 -2.13 7.08 -7.16
C VAL A 31 -3.03 8.31 -7.11
N LEU A 32 -3.85 8.52 -8.15
CA LEU A 32 -4.91 9.53 -8.14
C LEU A 32 -6.26 8.83 -8.13
N ILE A 33 -7.13 9.17 -7.17
CA ILE A 33 -8.49 8.63 -7.09
C ILE A 33 -9.49 9.71 -7.52
N LEU A 34 -10.17 9.47 -8.65
CA LEU A 34 -11.21 10.37 -9.15
C LEU A 34 -12.57 10.01 -8.54
N GLY A 35 -12.93 10.75 -7.49
CA GLY A 35 -14.23 10.67 -6.82
C GLY A 35 -14.17 9.92 -5.48
N ALA A 36 -14.53 10.59 -4.39
CA ALA A 36 -14.54 10.06 -3.03
C ALA A 36 -15.93 9.55 -2.59
N GLY A 37 -16.58 8.80 -3.49
CA GLY A 37 -17.91 8.20 -3.27
C GLY A 37 -17.84 6.72 -2.87
N GLY A 38 -18.92 5.97 -3.11
CA GLY A 38 -19.02 4.55 -2.72
C GLY A 38 -17.95 3.63 -3.34
N LEU A 39 -17.30 4.05 -4.44
CA LEU A 39 -16.20 3.32 -5.08
C LEU A 39 -14.82 3.81 -4.62
N GLY A 40 -14.61 5.13 -4.58
CA GLY A 40 -13.31 5.70 -4.22
C GLY A 40 -12.96 5.51 -2.75
N SER A 41 -13.95 5.56 -1.85
CA SER A 41 -13.71 5.38 -0.41
C SER A 41 -13.12 4.01 -0.05
N PRO A 42 -13.69 2.86 -0.46
CA PRO A 42 -13.07 1.57 -0.20
C PRO A 42 -11.76 1.38 -0.96
N ALA A 43 -11.62 1.93 -2.18
CA ALA A 43 -10.36 1.87 -2.92
C ALA A 43 -9.24 2.60 -2.16
N ALA A 44 -9.49 3.83 -1.68
CA ALA A 44 -8.55 4.60 -0.89
C ALA A 44 -8.17 3.89 0.42
N LEU A 45 -9.12 3.26 1.09
CA LEU A 45 -8.89 2.48 2.31
C LEU A 45 -7.87 1.35 2.07
N TYR A 46 -8.05 0.56 1.02
CA TYR A 46 -7.14 -0.56 0.71
C TYR A 46 -5.79 -0.08 0.17
N LEU A 47 -5.75 0.97 -0.66
CA LEU A 47 -4.49 1.52 -1.16
C LEU A 47 -3.64 2.14 -0.04
N ALA A 48 -4.27 2.89 0.88
CA ALA A 48 -3.58 3.49 2.02
C ALA A 48 -3.08 2.42 2.99
N SER A 49 -3.90 1.40 3.29
CA SER A 49 -3.50 0.30 4.17
C SER A 49 -2.41 -0.59 3.55
N ALA A 50 -2.40 -0.77 2.23
CA ALA A 50 -1.32 -1.43 1.50
C ALA A 50 -0.01 -0.63 1.50
N GLY A 51 -0.07 0.67 1.81
CA GLY A 51 1.11 1.52 1.96
C GLY A 51 1.50 2.25 0.71
N VAL A 52 0.56 2.62 -0.17
CA VAL A 52 0.84 3.55 -1.26
C VAL A 52 1.42 4.86 -0.69
N GLY A 53 2.52 5.33 -1.26
CA GLY A 53 3.25 6.50 -0.75
C GLY A 53 2.49 7.82 -0.86
N HIS A 54 1.68 7.98 -1.91
CA HIS A 54 0.86 9.15 -2.14
C HIS A 54 -0.47 8.77 -2.81
N ILE A 55 -1.58 9.27 -2.27
CA ILE A 55 -2.95 9.12 -2.81
C ILE A 55 -3.57 10.50 -2.99
#